data_AF-A0A1I7UUH5-F1
#
_entry.id   AF-A0A1I7UUH5-F1
#
_cell.length_a   1.000
_cell.length_b   1.000
_cell.length_c   1.000
_cell.angle_alpha   90.00
_cell.angle_beta   90.00
_cell.angle_gamma   90.00
#
_symmetry.space_group_name_H-M   'P 1'
#
loop_
_entity.id
_entity.type
_entity.pdbx_description
1 polymer ?
#
loop_
_entity_poly.entity_id
_entity_poly.type
_entity_poly.pdbx_seq_one_letter_code
_entity_poly.pdbx_strand_id
1 'polypeptide(L)'
;MHLTKTLSLRRILNSGFHPFQVIPKPDVWMKRERLNRFTAWQYASERDTVKGAYRKEDKIFSYLSMQREDEQKLEKFHAEERVRTALAEHDMEYSKFKTVLSHSHILLDNICLSQLAIYEPRSFRSLVAFAKEIARQEGMDVIPDDPEFAYDVHVDNESVLRKPLPHAVEYTRGASENHTNKPRKLREDEY
;
A
#
# COMPACT_ATOMS: atom_id res chain seq x y z
N MET A 1 28.29 24.95 -13.09
CA MET A 1 28.07 25.64 -11.81
C MET A 1 29.09 26.78 -11.71
N HIS A 2 28.74 28.01 -12.08
CA HIS A 2 29.71 29.12 -12.13
C HIS A 2 29.78 29.83 -10.78
N LEU A 3 30.93 29.70 -10.10
CA LEU A 3 31.28 30.55 -8.96
C LEU A 3 31.70 31.91 -9.52
N THR A 4 31.08 32.99 -9.06
CA THR A 4 31.58 34.34 -9.32
C THR A 4 32.93 34.50 -8.61
N LYS A 5 33.98 34.77 -9.39
CA LYS A 5 35.40 34.83 -8.99
C LYS A 5 35.70 35.74 -7.80
N THR A 6 34.83 36.69 -7.47
CA THR A 6 35.14 37.77 -6.53
C THR A 6 34.77 37.49 -5.08
N LEU A 7 33.87 36.56 -4.76
CA LEU A 7 33.31 36.46 -3.39
C LEU A 7 33.10 35.06 -2.81
N SER A 8 33.38 33.98 -3.55
CA SER A 8 33.29 32.60 -3.04
C SER A 8 31.92 32.20 -2.42
N LEU A 9 30.86 32.97 -2.68
CA LEU A 9 29.54 32.70 -2.10
C LEU A 9 28.85 31.59 -2.91
N ARG A 10 28.36 30.55 -2.22
CA ARG A 10 27.54 29.49 -2.81
C ARG A 10 26.24 30.10 -3.30
N ARG A 11 26.19 30.45 -4.60
CA ARG A 11 25.00 31.00 -5.24
C ARG A 11 24.16 29.86 -5.79
N ILE A 12 22.91 29.76 -5.37
CA ILE A 12 21.87 29.11 -6.17
C ILE A 12 21.41 30.19 -7.16
N LEU A 13 21.53 29.92 -8.46
CA LEU A 13 20.94 30.76 -9.50
C LEU A 13 19.46 30.97 -9.16
N ASN A 14 18.98 32.22 -9.18
CA ASN A 14 17.61 32.64 -8.85
C ASN A 14 17.25 32.75 -7.35
N SER A 15 18.21 33.09 -6.47
CA SER A 15 17.84 33.54 -5.12
C SER A 15 17.12 34.89 -5.19
N GLY A 16 15.91 34.99 -4.63
CA GLY A 16 15.11 36.24 -4.59
C GLY A 16 15.69 37.39 -3.74
N PHE A 17 16.95 37.30 -3.29
CA PHE A 17 17.65 38.36 -2.55
C PHE A 17 18.76 38.96 -3.40
N HIS A 18 18.82 40.29 -3.41
CA HIS A 18 19.92 41.02 -4.03
C HIS A 18 21.18 40.88 -3.13
N PRO A 19 22.27 40.28 -3.63
CA PRO A 19 23.41 39.86 -2.79
C PRO A 19 24.15 41.01 -2.10
N PHE A 20 23.97 42.24 -2.58
CA PHE A 20 24.67 43.43 -2.07
C PHE A 20 23.78 44.41 -1.31
N GLN A 21 22.45 44.28 -1.41
CA GLN A 21 21.53 45.26 -0.82
C GLN A 21 20.84 44.73 0.43
N VAL A 22 20.72 43.40 0.57
CA VAL A 22 20.09 42.77 1.71
C VAL A 22 20.99 41.67 2.22
N ILE A 23 21.59 41.87 3.40
CA ILE A 23 22.25 40.81 4.16
C ILE A 23 21.18 40.21 5.09
N PRO A 24 20.54 39.09 4.72
CA PRO A 24 19.61 38.43 5.62
C PRO A 24 20.36 37.91 6.85
N LYS A 25 19.67 37.89 7.99
CA LYS A 25 20.20 37.24 9.20
C LYS A 25 20.54 35.78 8.88
N PRO A 26 21.70 35.24 9.30
CA PRO A 26 22.16 33.89 8.96
C PRO A 26 21.09 32.80 9.18
N ASP A 27 20.37 32.85 10.30
CA ASP A 27 19.33 31.89 10.66
C ASP A 27 18.13 31.88 9.70
N VAL A 28 17.75 33.05 9.18
CA VAL A 28 16.61 33.21 8.27
C VAL A 28 17.00 32.80 6.85
N TRP A 29 18.25 33.09 6.46
CA TRP A 29 18.77 32.75 5.15
C TRP A 29 18.80 31.24 4.92
N MET A 30 19.35 30.47 5.86
CA MET A 30 19.43 29.00 5.73
C MET A 30 18.05 28.34 5.62
N LYS A 31 17.06 28.82 6.39
CA LYS A 31 15.67 28.33 6.32
C LYS A 31 15.04 28.62 4.96
N ARG A 32 15.23 29.82 4.41
CA ARG A 32 14.72 30.21 3.08
C ARG A 32 15.44 29.49 1.96
N GLU A 33 16.74 29.24 2.09
CA GLU A 33 17.50 28.48 1.10
C GLU A 33 17.00 27.04 1.02
N ARG A 34 16.72 26.40 2.17
CA ARG A 34 16.11 25.07 2.22
C ARG A 34 14.76 25.04 1.48
N LEU A 35 13.89 26.00 1.78
CA LEU A 35 12.59 26.16 1.13
C LEU A 35 12.72 26.35 -0.38
N ASN A 36 13.63 27.21 -0.82
CA ASN A 36 13.87 27.49 -2.23
C ASN A 36 14.42 26.26 -2.96
N ARG A 37 15.28 25.46 -2.32
CA ARG A 37 15.76 24.19 -2.90
C ARG A 37 14.60 23.20 -3.09
N PHE A 38 13.68 23.13 -2.12
CA PHE A 38 12.52 22.24 -2.20
C PHE A 38 11.53 22.67 -3.29
N THR A 39 11.29 23.98 -3.44
CA THR A 39 10.31 24.55 -4.38
C THR A 39 10.92 24.97 -5.72
N ALA A 40 12.19 24.68 -5.98
CA ALA A 40 12.92 25.11 -7.19
C ALA A 40 12.26 24.64 -8.50
N TRP A 41 11.56 23.50 -8.47
CA TRP A 41 10.85 22.92 -9.61
C TRP A 41 9.44 23.49 -9.82
N GLN A 42 8.94 24.30 -8.88
CA GLN A 42 7.65 24.97 -9.03
C GLN A 42 7.73 26.14 -10.02
N TYR A 43 6.56 26.61 -10.42
CA TYR A 43 6.43 27.71 -11.36
C TYR A 43 6.01 29.01 -10.67
N ALA A 44 6.37 30.13 -11.30
CA ALA A 44 5.93 31.47 -10.93
C ALA A 44 6.18 31.82 -9.45
N SER A 45 5.17 32.41 -8.80
CA SER A 45 5.29 32.94 -7.43
C SER A 45 5.64 31.89 -6.37
N GLU A 46 5.38 30.61 -6.63
CA GLU A 46 5.71 29.51 -5.71
C GLU A 46 7.22 29.24 -5.67
N ARG A 47 7.93 29.54 -6.75
CA ARG A 47 9.40 29.47 -6.84
C ARG A 47 10.06 30.77 -6.42
N ASP A 48 9.49 31.90 -6.86
CA ASP A 48 10.15 33.20 -6.76
C ASP A 48 9.87 33.90 -5.41
N THR A 49 8.80 33.55 -4.70
CA THR A 49 8.41 34.20 -3.43
C THR A 49 8.35 33.23 -2.25
N VAL A 50 8.82 33.68 -1.08
CA VAL A 50 8.84 32.88 0.16
C VAL A 50 7.42 32.50 0.61
N LYS A 51 6.46 33.43 0.53
CA LYS A 51 5.06 33.17 0.92
C LYS A 51 4.35 32.21 -0.03
N GLY A 52 4.67 32.27 -1.33
CA GLY A 52 4.19 31.30 -2.31
C GLY A 52 4.74 29.90 -2.02
N ALA A 53 6.05 29.83 -1.80
CA ALA A 53 6.76 28.58 -1.53
C ALA A 53 6.21 27.85 -0.30
N TYR A 54 6.01 28.52 0.84
CA TYR A 54 5.45 27.88 2.04
C TYR A 54 4.06 27.28 1.83
N ARG A 55 3.15 28.03 1.19
CA ARG A 55 1.80 27.53 0.89
C ARG A 55 1.84 26.28 0.02
N LYS A 56 2.79 26.22 -0.91
CA LYS A 56 2.94 25.08 -1.81
C LYS A 56 3.59 23.89 -1.10
N GLU A 57 4.61 24.12 -0.28
CA GLU A 57 5.26 23.10 0.54
C GLU A 57 4.25 22.41 1.46
N ASP A 58 3.47 23.17 2.23
CA ASP A 58 2.45 22.61 3.13
C ASP A 58 1.44 21.74 2.37
N LYS A 59 0.93 22.25 1.24
CA LYS A 59 -0.02 21.52 0.39
C LYS A 59 0.58 20.21 -0.14
N ILE A 60 1.84 20.24 -0.57
CA ILE A 60 2.55 19.05 -1.07
C ILE A 60 2.72 18.03 0.06
N PHE A 61 3.13 18.44 1.26
CA PHE A 61 3.31 17.52 2.37
C PHE A 61 2.01 16.90 2.87
N SER A 62 0.91 17.67 2.87
CA SER A 62 -0.42 17.10 3.13
C SER A 62 -0.77 16.03 2.10
N TYR A 63 -0.62 16.32 0.81
CA TYR A 63 -0.95 15.35 -0.24
C TYR A 63 -0.01 14.15 -0.30
N LEU A 64 1.28 14.32 -0.04
CA LEU A 64 2.22 13.19 0.03
C LEU A 64 1.89 12.28 1.21
N SER A 65 1.45 12.84 2.34
CA SER A 65 1.00 12.04 3.48
C SER A 65 -0.26 11.24 3.11
N MET A 66 -1.26 11.89 2.52
CA MET A 66 -2.47 11.21 2.03
C MET A 66 -2.15 10.13 1.00
N GLN A 67 -1.29 10.43 0.02
CA GLN A 67 -0.89 9.49 -1.02
C GLN A 67 -0.19 8.26 -0.45
N ARG A 68 0.69 8.40 0.55
CA ARG A 68 1.36 7.26 1.19
C ARG A 68 0.38 6.32 1.89
N GLU A 69 -0.67 6.87 2.50
CA GLU A 69 -1.72 6.07 3.13
C GLU A 69 -2.59 5.35 2.09
N ASP A 70 -2.88 6.01 0.98
CA ASP A 70 -3.75 5.47 -0.07
C ASP A 70 -3.04 4.53 -1.04
N GLU A 71 -1.73 4.70 -1.27
CA GLU A 71 -0.92 3.88 -2.18
C GLU A 71 -1.02 2.39 -1.84
N GLN A 72 -0.91 2.04 -0.55
CA GLN A 72 -1.02 0.66 -0.10
C GLN A 72 -2.42 0.06 -0.33
N LYS A 73 -3.47 0.87 -0.19
CA LYS A 73 -4.86 0.43 -0.44
C LYS A 73 -5.10 0.25 -1.94
N LEU A 74 -4.58 1.18 -2.73
CA LEU A 74 -4.72 1.17 -4.19
C LEU A 74 -3.96 -0.01 -4.81
N GLU A 75 -2.77 -0.34 -4.29
CA GLU A 75 -2.01 -1.52 -4.72
C GLU A 75 -2.81 -2.81 -4.48
N LYS A 76 -3.40 -2.97 -3.28
CA LYS A 76 -4.26 -4.11 -2.95
C LYS A 76 -5.49 -4.21 -3.84
N PHE A 77 -6.14 -3.07 -4.10
CA PHE A 77 -7.29 -2.98 -4.99
C PHE A 77 -6.93 -3.43 -6.42
N HIS A 78 -5.84 -2.92 -6.99
CA HIS A 78 -5.40 -3.33 -8.32
C HIS A 78 -4.94 -4.79 -8.38
N ALA A 79 -4.33 -5.31 -7.31
CA ALA A 79 -3.97 -6.72 -7.23
C ALA A 79 -5.22 -7.62 -7.24
N GLU A 80 -6.27 -7.24 -6.52
CA GLU A 80 -7.55 -7.95 -6.53
C GLU A 80 -8.20 -7.98 -7.91
N GLU A 81 -8.27 -6.83 -8.60
CA GLU A 81 -8.81 -6.74 -9.96
C GLU A 81 -8.06 -7.64 -10.96
N ARG A 82 -6.72 -7.70 -10.85
CA ARG A 82 -5.90 -8.61 -11.67
C ARG A 82 -6.21 -10.07 -11.38
N VAL A 83 -6.31 -10.45 -10.11
CA VAL A 83 -6.65 -11.83 -9.72
C VAL A 83 -8.05 -12.19 -10.19
N ARG A 84 -9.03 -11.29 -10.03
CA ARG A 84 -10.40 -11.50 -10.52
C ARG A 84 -10.44 -11.74 -12.03
N THR A 85 -9.66 -10.98 -12.78
CA THR A 85 -9.55 -11.15 -14.24
C THR A 85 -8.91 -12.50 -14.58
N ALA A 86 -7.80 -12.86 -13.93
CA ALA A 86 -7.13 -14.14 -14.15
C ALA A 86 -8.00 -15.35 -13.75
N LEU A 87 -8.83 -15.22 -12.71
CA LEU A 87 -9.79 -16.26 -12.33
C LEU A 87 -10.95 -16.38 -13.33
N ALA A 88 -11.38 -15.27 -13.93
CA ALA A 88 -12.39 -15.30 -14.97
C ALA A 88 -11.90 -16.04 -16.23
N GLU A 89 -10.60 -15.98 -16.56
CA GLU A 89 -10.00 -16.79 -17.64
C GLU A 89 -10.03 -18.31 -17.34
N HIS A 90 -10.23 -18.68 -16.08
CA HIS A 90 -10.33 -20.07 -15.62
C HIS A 90 -11.72 -20.40 -15.07
N ASP A 91 -12.76 -19.63 -15.44
CA ASP A 91 -14.16 -19.86 -15.03
C ASP A 91 -14.37 -20.04 -13.52
N MET A 92 -13.63 -19.28 -12.71
CA MET A 92 -13.74 -19.28 -11.25
C MET A 92 -14.09 -17.91 -10.69
N GLU A 93 -14.97 -17.90 -9.68
CA GLU A 93 -15.34 -16.68 -8.98
C GLU A 93 -14.36 -16.38 -7.84
N TYR A 94 -13.94 -15.12 -7.71
CA TYR A 94 -12.99 -14.67 -6.68
C TYR A 94 -13.45 -14.99 -5.25
N SER A 95 -14.72 -14.78 -4.92
CA SER A 95 -15.24 -15.05 -3.57
C SER A 95 -15.08 -16.52 -3.19
N LYS A 96 -15.50 -17.44 -4.08
CA LYS A 96 -15.40 -18.89 -3.86
C LYS A 96 -13.94 -19.32 -3.72
N PHE A 97 -13.10 -18.83 -4.63
CA PHE A 97 -11.67 -19.11 -4.62
C PHE A 97 -10.98 -18.69 -3.31
N LYS A 98 -11.28 -17.49 -2.80
CA LYS A 98 -10.73 -17.04 -1.51
C LYS A 98 -11.22 -17.87 -0.32
N THR A 99 -12.49 -18.26 -0.31
CA THR A 99 -13.04 -19.16 0.73
C THR A 99 -12.29 -20.49 0.74
N VAL A 100 -12.11 -21.10 -0.43
CA VAL A 100 -11.39 -22.37 -0.56
C VAL A 100 -9.94 -22.24 -0.10
N LEU A 101 -9.22 -21.19 -0.51
CA LEU A 101 -7.84 -20.97 -0.04
C LEU A 101 -7.76 -20.77 1.48
N SER A 102 -8.75 -20.11 2.07
CA SER A 102 -8.83 -19.93 3.51
C SER A 102 -9.09 -21.26 4.23
N HIS A 103 -9.96 -22.11 3.69
CA HIS A 103 -10.24 -23.45 4.23
C HIS A 103 -9.04 -24.39 4.10
N SER A 104 -8.33 -24.32 2.98
CA SER A 104 -7.14 -25.13 2.71
C SER A 104 -5.85 -24.59 3.35
N HIS A 105 -5.95 -23.56 4.20
CA HIS A 105 -4.82 -22.90 4.86
C HIS A 105 -3.71 -22.38 3.91
N ILE A 106 -4.08 -21.95 2.71
CA ILE A 106 -3.16 -21.30 1.77
C ILE A 106 -3.22 -19.78 1.99
N LEU A 107 -2.26 -19.27 2.76
CA LEU A 107 -2.19 -17.87 3.19
C LEU A 107 -1.49 -16.98 2.15
N LEU A 108 -2.04 -16.91 0.95
CA LEU A 108 -1.52 -16.05 -0.12
C LEU A 108 -2.31 -14.74 -0.22
N ASP A 109 -1.58 -13.62 -0.16
CA ASP A 109 -2.14 -12.29 -0.37
C ASP A 109 -2.44 -12.04 -1.85
N ASN A 110 -3.33 -11.10 -2.13
CA ASN A 110 -3.74 -10.73 -3.49
C ASN A 110 -2.57 -10.22 -4.32
N ILE A 111 -1.60 -9.54 -3.70
CA ILE A 111 -0.39 -9.08 -4.40
C ILE A 111 0.40 -10.28 -4.93
N CYS A 112 0.64 -11.28 -4.08
CA CYS A 112 1.38 -12.49 -4.47
C CYS A 112 0.59 -13.31 -5.51
N LEU A 113 -0.72 -13.50 -5.31
CA LEU A 113 -1.58 -14.17 -6.29
C LEU A 113 -1.56 -13.46 -7.66
N SER A 114 -1.59 -12.12 -7.67
CA SER A 114 -1.51 -11.34 -8.90
C SER A 114 -0.16 -11.50 -9.61
N GLN A 115 0.94 -11.60 -8.85
CA GLN A 115 2.26 -11.85 -9.39
C GLN A 115 2.37 -13.27 -9.97
N LEU A 116 1.82 -14.28 -9.27
CA LEU A 116 1.75 -15.65 -9.79
C LEU A 116 0.95 -15.70 -11.09
N ALA A 117 -0.20 -15.03 -11.16
CA ALA A 117 -1.00 -14.99 -12.39
C ALA A 117 -0.24 -14.38 -13.58
N ILE A 118 0.58 -13.35 -13.36
CA ILE A 118 1.35 -12.67 -14.43
C ILE A 118 2.59 -13.46 -14.84
N TYR A 119 3.42 -13.85 -13.86
CA TYR A 119 4.76 -14.38 -14.13
C TYR A 119 4.81 -15.91 -14.16
N GLU A 120 3.89 -16.57 -13.45
CA GLU A 120 3.84 -18.03 -13.33
C GLU A 120 2.42 -18.57 -13.62
N PRO A 121 1.91 -18.41 -14.84
CA PRO A 121 0.53 -18.79 -15.17
C PRO A 121 0.26 -20.28 -14.95
N ARG A 122 1.28 -21.15 -15.08
CA ARG A 122 1.15 -22.58 -14.81
C ARG A 122 0.92 -22.86 -13.32
N SER A 123 1.69 -22.21 -12.43
CA SER A 123 1.53 -22.32 -10.98
C SER A 123 0.14 -21.82 -10.55
N PHE A 124 -0.27 -20.67 -11.09
CA PHE A 124 -1.59 -20.10 -10.83
C PHE A 124 -2.71 -21.05 -11.28
N ARG A 125 -2.61 -21.61 -12.50
CA ARG A 125 -3.59 -22.57 -13.01
C ARG A 125 -3.67 -23.85 -12.17
N SER A 126 -2.54 -24.39 -11.69
CA SER A 126 -2.55 -25.55 -10.78
C SER A 126 -3.27 -25.24 -9.47
N LEU A 127 -3.09 -24.02 -8.94
CA LEU A 127 -3.76 -23.57 -7.73
C LEU A 127 -5.27 -23.40 -7.96
N VAL A 128 -5.69 -22.89 -9.12
CA VAL A 128 -7.11 -22.82 -9.50
C VAL A 128 -7.72 -24.21 -9.67
N ALA A 129 -7.04 -25.14 -10.33
CA ALA A 129 -7.50 -26.53 -10.47
C ALA A 129 -7.68 -27.20 -9.10
N PHE A 130 -6.72 -27.02 -8.19
CA PHE A 130 -6.85 -27.45 -6.79
C PHE A 130 -8.08 -26.84 -6.10
N ALA A 131 -8.30 -25.54 -6.28
CA ALA A 131 -9.45 -24.86 -5.68
C ALA A 131 -10.79 -25.35 -6.26
N LYS A 132 -10.84 -25.69 -7.55
CA LYS A 132 -12.03 -26.27 -8.21
C LYS A 132 -12.37 -27.65 -7.67
N GLU A 133 -11.37 -28.51 -7.46
CA GLU A 133 -11.60 -29.86 -6.91
C GLU A 133 -12.13 -29.78 -5.47
N ILE A 134 -11.54 -28.94 -4.62
CA ILE A 134 -12.06 -28.74 -3.25
C ILE A 134 -13.47 -28.16 -3.29
N ALA A 135 -13.72 -27.17 -4.14
CA ALA A 135 -15.05 -26.59 -4.25
C ALA A 135 -16.10 -27.61 -4.70
N ARG A 136 -15.75 -28.51 -5.62
CA ARG A 136 -16.61 -29.63 -6.02
C ARG A 136 -16.89 -30.58 -4.86
N GLN A 137 -15.87 -30.90 -4.06
CA GLN A 137 -16.00 -31.76 -2.87
C GLN A 137 -16.87 -31.11 -1.78
N GLU A 138 -16.76 -29.80 -1.58
CA GLU A 138 -17.61 -29.03 -0.65
C GLU A 138 -19.04 -28.79 -1.20
N GLY A 139 -19.34 -29.21 -2.43
CA GLY A 139 -20.65 -29.08 -3.05
C GLY A 139 -20.97 -27.67 -3.56
N MET A 140 -19.95 -26.84 -3.82
CA MET A 140 -20.13 -25.53 -4.45
C MET A 140 -20.32 -25.67 -5.95
N ASP A 141 -21.20 -24.84 -6.52
CA ASP A 141 -21.40 -24.76 -7.97
C ASP A 141 -20.14 -24.19 -8.64
N VAL A 142 -19.45 -25.03 -9.41
CA VAL A 142 -18.25 -24.68 -10.18
C VAL A 142 -18.42 -25.13 -11.61
N ILE A 143 -18.01 -24.28 -12.55
CA ILE A 143 -17.99 -24.62 -13.97
C ILE A 143 -16.85 -25.63 -14.20
N PRO A 144 -17.16 -26.85 -14.68
CA PRO A 144 -16.15 -27.86 -14.92
C PRO A 144 -15.22 -27.43 -16.07
N ASP A 145 -13.92 -27.70 -15.92
CA ASP A 145 -12.94 -27.50 -16.97
C ASP A 145 -13.13 -28.49 -18.12
N ASP A 146 -12.63 -28.11 -19.30
CA ASP A 146 -12.52 -29.03 -20.43
C ASP A 146 -11.66 -30.26 -20.05
N PRO A 147 -12.15 -31.48 -20.27
CA PRO A 147 -11.50 -32.70 -19.81
C PRO A 147 -10.12 -32.95 -20.43
N GLU A 148 -9.83 -32.35 -21.59
CA GLU A 148 -8.52 -32.43 -22.27
C GLU A 148 -7.42 -31.62 -21.55
N PHE A 149 -7.83 -30.64 -20.75
CA PHE A 149 -6.97 -29.66 -20.10
C PHE A 149 -7.01 -29.74 -18.57
N ALA A 150 -7.74 -30.71 -18.04
CA ALA A 150 -7.87 -30.94 -16.61
C ALA A 150 -6.55 -31.47 -16.04
N TYR A 151 -6.10 -30.86 -14.94
CA TYR A 151 -5.05 -31.46 -14.11
C TYR A 151 -5.66 -32.57 -13.28
N ASP A 152 -4.96 -33.70 -13.21
CA ASP A 152 -5.33 -34.76 -12.29
C ASP A 152 -4.86 -34.39 -10.87
N VAL A 153 -5.76 -33.76 -10.10
CA VAL A 153 -5.48 -33.29 -8.74
C VAL A 153 -6.18 -34.21 -7.75
N HIS A 154 -5.39 -34.99 -7.01
CA HIS A 154 -5.87 -35.83 -5.93
C HIS A 154 -5.78 -35.06 -4.60
N VAL A 155 -6.92 -34.87 -3.93
CA VAL A 155 -7.00 -34.18 -2.63
C VAL A 155 -7.55 -35.14 -1.57
N ASP A 156 -6.73 -35.43 -0.56
CA ASP A 156 -7.14 -36.21 0.61
C ASP A 156 -7.85 -35.30 1.63
N ASN A 157 -9.17 -35.48 1.76
CA ASN A 157 -10.05 -34.62 2.57
C ASN A 157 -9.61 -34.46 4.03
N GLU A 158 -9.06 -35.51 4.65
CA GLU A 158 -8.74 -35.50 6.09
C GLU A 158 -7.56 -34.59 6.46
N SER A 159 -6.62 -34.38 5.53
CA SER A 159 -5.41 -33.61 5.80
C SER A 159 -5.58 -32.11 5.50
N VAL A 160 -6.31 -31.80 4.41
CA VAL A 160 -6.37 -30.44 3.84
C VAL A 160 -7.49 -29.60 4.46
N LEU A 161 -8.63 -30.20 4.79
CA LEU A 161 -9.82 -29.49 5.27
C LEU A 161 -9.88 -29.46 6.81
N ARG A 162 -8.83 -28.96 7.46
CA ARG A 162 -8.91 -28.67 8.89
C ARG A 162 -9.94 -27.55 9.11
N LYS A 163 -10.64 -27.57 10.25
CA LYS A 163 -11.48 -26.43 10.64
C LYS A 163 -10.58 -25.18 10.64
N PRO A 164 -10.98 -24.09 9.96
CA PRO A 164 -10.16 -22.90 9.89
C PRO A 164 -9.83 -22.44 11.31
N LEU A 165 -8.56 -22.16 11.55
CA LEU A 165 -8.10 -21.57 12.80
C LEU A 165 -8.83 -20.23 12.96
N PRO A 166 -9.27 -19.88 14.18
CA PRO A 166 -9.90 -18.59 14.39
C PRO A 166 -8.95 -17.49 13.93
N HIS A 167 -9.47 -16.50 13.21
CA HIS A 167 -8.70 -15.32 12.86
C HIS A 167 -8.16 -14.66 14.15
N ALA A 168 -6.98 -14.04 14.04
CA ALA A 168 -6.45 -13.26 15.14
C ALA A 168 -7.50 -12.21 15.55
N VAL A 169 -7.78 -12.11 16.84
CA VAL A 169 -8.72 -11.13 17.36
C VAL A 169 -8.13 -9.74 17.10
N GLU A 170 -8.69 -9.03 16.13
CA GLU A 170 -8.36 -7.63 15.92
C GLU A 170 -9.00 -6.81 17.04
N TYR A 171 -8.18 -6.40 18.00
CA TYR A 171 -8.59 -5.40 18.96
C TYR A 171 -8.73 -4.07 18.22
N THR A 172 -9.96 -3.75 17.82
CA THR A 172 -10.28 -2.43 17.28
C THR A 172 -9.74 -1.39 18.25
N ARG A 173 -9.12 -0.32 17.72
CA ARG A 173 -8.74 0.83 18.53
C ARG A 173 -9.98 1.23 19.32
N GLY A 174 -9.92 1.14 20.64
CA GLY A 174 -11.09 1.34 21.51
C GLY A 174 -11.77 2.69 21.22
N ALA A 175 -13.03 2.82 21.64
CA ALA A 175 -13.80 4.06 21.46
C ALA A 175 -12.92 5.27 21.74
N SER A 176 -12.97 6.29 20.87
CA SER A 176 -12.13 7.48 21.01
C SER A 176 -12.22 8.01 22.44
N GLU A 177 -13.40 7.96 23.07
CA GLU A 177 -13.71 8.42 24.42
C GLU A 177 -13.08 7.60 25.57
N ASN A 178 -12.44 6.46 25.31
CA ASN A 178 -11.80 5.65 26.37
C ASN A 178 -10.63 6.37 27.06
N HIS A 179 -10.07 7.44 26.46
CA HIS A 179 -9.05 8.26 27.13
C HIS A 179 -9.62 9.23 28.17
N THR A 180 -10.94 9.48 28.16
CA THR A 180 -11.59 10.44 29.05
C THR A 180 -11.78 9.85 30.45
N ASN A 181 -11.98 8.54 30.53
CA ASN A 181 -12.11 7.82 31.79
C ASN A 181 -10.77 7.19 32.17
N LYS A 182 -10.17 7.67 33.26
CA LYS A 182 -8.92 7.09 33.78
C LYS A 182 -9.16 5.61 34.13
N PRO A 183 -8.32 4.67 33.66
CA PRO A 183 -8.52 3.25 33.96
C PRO A 183 -8.47 3.04 35.48
N ARG A 184 -9.42 2.26 35.99
CA ARG A 184 -9.45 1.85 37.40
C ARG A 184 -8.20 1.02 37.70
N LYS A 185 -7.61 1.20 38.88
CA LYS A 185 -6.57 0.30 39.37
C LYS A 185 -7.18 -1.08 39.63
N LEU A 186 -6.57 -2.12 39.05
CA LEU A 186 -6.88 -3.51 39.36
C LEU A 186 -6.64 -3.75 40.86
N ARG A 187 -7.49 -4.58 41.46
CA ARG A 187 -7.31 -5.01 42.84
C ARG A 187 -6.35 -6.21 42.90
N GLU A 188 -5.81 -6.53 44.07
CA GLU A 188 -4.83 -7.62 44.25
C GLU A 188 -5.40 -9.02 43.95
N ASP A 189 -6.72 -9.18 44.03
CA ASP A 189 -7.48 -10.39 43.67
C ASP A 189 -7.67 -10.58 42.14
N GLU A 190 -7.42 -9.54 41.35
CA GLU A 190 -7.55 -9.54 39.88
C GLU A 190 -6.19 -9.76 39.17
N TYR A 191 -5.11 -10.04 39.92
CA TYR A 191 -3.75 -10.32 39.44
C TYR A 191 -3.48 -11.81 39.18
#